data_AF-A0A1H5PRZ9-F1
#
_entry.id   AF-A0A1H5PRZ9-F1
#
_cell.length_a   1.000
_cell.length_b   1.000
_cell.length_c   1.000
_cell.angle_alpha   90.00
_cell.angle_beta   90.00
_cell.angle_gamma   90.00
#
_symmetry.space_group_name_H-M   'P 1'
#
loop_
_entity.id
_entity.type
_entity.pdbx_description
1 polymer ?
#
loop_
_entity_poly.entity_id
_entity_poly.type
_entity_poly.pdbx_seq_one_letter_code
_entity_poly.pdbx_strand_id
1 'polypeptide(L)'
;MSSSLPPPRPALVRRPDGTVRSAAPHLSSLSVDEADVAKAVKKHKKKKARPGDDDAEVVVALSKRDRKRLRRKADGYGWTAEEAAAHVLRAWADE
;
A
#
# COMPACT_ATOMS: atom_id res chain seq x y z
N MET A 1 -15.97 -25.07 41.02
CA MET A 1 -15.92 -23.60 40.89
C MET A 1 -15.09 -23.28 39.65
N SER A 2 -15.75 -22.86 38.56
CA SER A 2 -15.07 -22.58 37.29
C SER A 2 -14.25 -21.29 37.42
N SER A 3 -12.94 -21.42 37.49
CA SER A 3 -12.01 -20.28 37.42
C SER A 3 -11.96 -19.78 35.98
N SER A 4 -12.88 -18.90 35.59
CA SER A 4 -12.74 -18.17 34.33
C SER A 4 -11.59 -17.18 34.49
N LEU A 5 -10.48 -17.43 33.81
CA LEU A 5 -9.36 -16.48 33.76
C LEU A 5 -9.88 -15.15 33.20
N PRO A 6 -9.47 -14.00 33.77
CA PRO A 6 -9.88 -12.70 33.25
C PRO A 6 -9.40 -12.55 31.80
N PRO A 7 -10.16 -11.84 30.94
CA PRO A 7 -9.79 -11.66 29.55
C PRO A 7 -8.40 -11.00 29.46
N PRO A 8 -7.53 -11.45 28.52
CA PRO A 8 -6.20 -10.91 28.38
C PRO A 8 -6.26 -9.42 28.05
N ARG A 9 -5.32 -8.65 28.62
CA ARG A 9 -5.25 -7.20 28.38
C ARG A 9 -4.96 -6.94 26.89
N PRO A 10 -5.67 -5.98 26.25
CA PRO A 10 -5.46 -5.69 24.83
C PRO A 10 -4.05 -5.13 24.59
N ALA A 11 -3.41 -5.57 23.52
CA ALA A 11 -2.15 -4.98 23.06
C ALA A 11 -2.37 -3.51 22.70
N LEU A 12 -1.36 -2.66 22.93
CA LEU A 12 -1.44 -1.22 22.66
C LEU A 12 -0.52 -0.84 21.50
N VAL A 13 -1.00 0.03 20.62
CA VAL A 13 -0.23 0.55 19.48
C VAL A 13 -0.10 2.06 19.60
N ARG A 14 1.12 2.57 19.40
CA ARG A 14 1.41 4.01 19.34
C ARG A 14 1.19 4.51 17.92
N ARG A 15 0.39 5.57 17.79
CA ARG A 15 0.19 6.26 16.53
C ARG A 15 1.24 7.37 16.33
N PRO A 16 1.44 7.84 15.09
CA PRO A 16 2.36 8.94 14.79
C PRO A 16 2.00 10.26 15.48
N ASP A 17 0.73 10.41 15.88
CA ASP A 17 0.19 11.53 16.66
C ASP A 17 0.55 11.47 18.16
N GLY A 18 1.34 10.48 18.58
CA GLY A 18 1.74 10.27 19.97
C GLY A 18 0.66 9.63 20.84
N THR A 19 -0.53 9.36 20.30
CA THR A 19 -1.62 8.73 21.06
C THR A 19 -1.45 7.22 21.14
N VAL A 20 -1.87 6.64 22.26
CA VAL A 20 -1.86 5.19 22.49
C VAL A 20 -3.29 4.67 22.33
N ARG A 21 -3.50 3.70 21.43
CA ARG A 21 -4.80 3.06 21.22
C ARG A 21 -4.69 1.55 21.35
N SER A 22 -5.80 0.90 21.69
CA SER A 22 -5.89 -0.56 21.63
C SER A 22 -5.63 -1.05 20.20
N ALA A 23 -4.81 -2.09 20.09
CA ALA A 23 -4.63 -2.87 18.87
C ALA A 23 -5.97 -3.49 18.47
N ALA A 24 -6.12 -3.78 17.18
CA ALA A 24 -7.31 -4.46 16.71
C ALA A 24 -7.44 -5.86 17.36
N PRO A 25 -8.66 -6.35 17.67
CA PRO A 25 -8.87 -7.58 18.44
C PRO A 25 -8.18 -8.84 17.89
N HIS A 26 -8.03 -8.89 16.56
CA HIS A 26 -7.36 -9.98 15.82
C HIS A 26 -5.82 -9.96 15.96
N LEU A 27 -5.23 -8.85 16.42
CA LEU A 27 -3.80 -8.75 16.74
C LEU A 27 -3.53 -8.99 18.22
N SER A 28 -4.55 -8.88 19.07
CA SER A 28 -4.44 -8.99 20.53
C SER A 28 -4.84 -10.35 21.10
N SER A 29 -5.28 -11.29 20.27
CA SER A 29 -5.70 -12.61 20.73
C SER A 29 -4.95 -13.70 19.95
N LEU A 30 -4.23 -14.58 20.68
CA LEU A 30 -3.66 -15.82 20.14
C LEU A 30 -4.74 -16.82 19.71
N SER A 31 -6.01 -16.52 19.96
CA SER A 31 -7.16 -17.27 19.45
C SER A 31 -7.56 -16.72 18.07
N VAL A 32 -7.02 -17.35 17.02
CA VAL A 32 -7.47 -17.13 15.64
C VAL A 32 -8.84 -17.77 15.48
N ASP A 33 -9.89 -16.96 15.29
CA ASP A 33 -11.22 -17.44 14.92
C ASP A 33 -11.27 -17.70 13.40
N GLU A 34 -11.50 -18.95 12.99
CA GLU A 34 -11.52 -19.39 11.59
C GLU A 34 -12.54 -18.62 10.74
N ALA A 35 -13.65 -18.19 11.36
CA ALA A 35 -14.67 -17.40 10.67
C ALA A 35 -14.17 -16.00 10.27
N ASP A 36 -13.29 -15.41 11.08
CA ASP A 36 -12.70 -14.09 10.82
C ASP A 36 -11.57 -14.17 9.79
N VAL A 37 -10.82 -15.29 9.75
CA VAL A 37 -9.86 -15.57 8.68
C VAL A 37 -10.58 -15.70 7.34
N ALA A 38 -11.71 -16.42 7.28
CA ALA A 38 -12.48 -16.58 6.07
C ALA A 38 -13.06 -15.24 5.56
N LYS A 39 -13.52 -14.37 6.47
CA LYS A 39 -13.96 -13.00 6.14
C LYS A 39 -12.80 -12.11 5.69
N ALA A 40 -11.63 -12.21 6.33
CA ALA A 40 -10.43 -11.46 5.96
C ALA A 40 -9.92 -11.88 4.57
N VAL A 41 -9.88 -13.18 4.26
CA VAL A 41 -9.49 -13.71 2.95
C VAL A 41 -10.46 -13.25 1.86
N LYS A 42 -11.78 -13.27 2.11
CA LYS A 42 -12.77 -12.72 1.17
C LYS A 42 -12.61 -11.21 0.96
N LYS A 43 -12.30 -10.45 2.02
CA LYS A 43 -12.03 -9.00 1.93
C LYS A 43 -10.73 -8.71 1.17
N HIS A 44 -9.69 -9.53 1.35
CA HIS A 44 -8.41 -9.39 0.66
C HIS A 44 -8.51 -9.78 -0.83
N LYS A 45 -9.29 -10.82 -1.15
CA LYS A 45 -9.59 -11.23 -2.53
C LYS A 45 -10.44 -10.18 -3.27
N LYS A 46 -11.30 -9.44 -2.55
CA LYS A 46 -12.05 -8.30 -3.09
C LYS A 46 -11.19 -7.04 -3.29
N LYS A 47 -10.09 -6.89 -2.54
CA LYS A 47 -9.11 -5.80 -2.74
C LYS A 47 -8.12 -6.06 -3.88
N LYS A 48 -7.69 -7.30 -4.08
CA LYS A 48 -6.78 -7.68 -5.19
C LYS A 48 -7.42 -7.67 -6.60
N ALA A 49 -8.67 -7.23 -6.72
CA ALA A 49 -9.41 -7.17 -7.98
C ALA A 49 -9.79 -5.73 -8.37
N ARG A 50 -8.98 -4.74 -7.97
CA ARG A 50 -9.02 -3.40 -8.57
C ARG A 50 -7.78 -3.21 -9.44
N PRO A 51 -7.93 -3.04 -10.77
CA PRO A 51 -6.82 -2.84 -11.70
C PRO A 51 -6.19 -1.44 -11.60
N GLY A 52 -6.21 -0.83 -10.41
CA GLY A 52 -5.70 0.51 -10.15
C GLY A 52 -5.16 0.69 -8.73
N ASP A 53 -4.91 -0.41 -8.00
CA ASP A 53 -4.21 -0.40 -6.70
C ASP A 53 -2.71 -0.79 -6.84
N ASP A 54 -2.23 -1.07 -8.06
CA ASP A 54 -0.80 -1.34 -8.36
C ASP A 54 -0.08 -0.10 -8.92
N ASP A 55 -0.75 1.06 -8.98
CA ASP A 55 -0.14 2.31 -9.38
C ASP A 55 0.60 2.93 -8.19
N ALA A 56 1.93 3.01 -8.28
CA ALA A 56 2.77 3.69 -7.29
C ALA A 56 3.11 5.11 -7.77
N GLU A 57 2.77 6.11 -6.96
CA GLU A 57 3.15 7.50 -7.24
C GLU A 57 4.63 7.70 -6.88
N VAL A 58 5.45 8.05 -7.88
CA VAL A 58 6.90 8.28 -7.70
C VAL A 58 7.23 9.73 -8.07
N VAL A 59 7.68 10.50 -7.08
CA VAL A 59 8.13 11.88 -7.28
C VAL A 59 9.63 11.90 -7.51
N VAL A 60 10.07 12.26 -8.73
CA VAL A 60 11.49 12.33 -9.10
C VAL A 60 11.91 13.79 -9.35
N ALA A 61 12.96 14.22 -8.66
CA ALA A 61 13.57 15.52 -8.89
C ALA A 61 14.47 15.47 -10.14
N LEU A 62 13.96 16.00 -11.27
CA LEU A 62 14.73 16.15 -12.50
C LEU A 62 15.32 17.55 -12.65
N SER A 63 16.51 17.63 -13.26
CA SER A 63 17.12 18.89 -13.67
C SER A 63 16.20 19.63 -14.68
N LYS A 64 16.30 20.97 -14.74
CA LYS A 64 15.52 21.77 -15.71
C LYS A 64 15.77 21.33 -17.16
N ARG A 65 17.00 20.93 -17.48
CA ARG A 65 17.40 20.50 -18.82
C ARG A 65 16.73 19.18 -19.19
N ASP A 66 16.74 18.21 -18.29
CA ASP A 66 16.21 16.87 -18.54
C ASP A 66 14.70 16.88 -18.60
N ARG A 67 14.04 17.67 -17.74
CA ARG A 67 12.60 17.91 -17.82
C ARG A 67 12.17 18.48 -19.17
N LYS A 68 12.93 19.43 -19.72
CA LYS A 68 12.63 20.04 -21.04
C LYS A 68 12.87 19.04 -22.18
N ARG A 69 13.90 18.19 -22.07
CA ARG A 69 14.19 17.14 -23.05
C ARG A 69 13.10 16.06 -23.06
N LEU A 70 12.66 15.61 -21.88
CA LEU A 70 11.60 14.63 -21.73
C LEU A 70 10.30 15.12 -22.37
N ARG A 71 9.89 16.36 -22.06
CA ARG A 71 8.68 16.97 -22.65
C ARG A 71 8.75 17.03 -24.17
N ARG A 72 9.84 17.58 -24.73
CA ARG A 72 10.00 17.67 -26.19
C ARG A 72 9.98 16.31 -26.90
N LYS A 73 10.54 15.27 -26.26
CA LYS A 73 10.47 13.91 -26.80
C LYS A 73 9.05 13.37 -26.71
N ALA A 74 8.38 13.55 -25.57
CA ALA A 74 6.99 13.13 -25.39
C ALA A 74 6.07 13.78 -26.43
N ASP A 75 6.19 15.10 -26.64
CA ASP A 75 5.44 15.84 -27.65
C ASP A 75 5.64 15.26 -29.07
N GLY A 76 6.86 14.82 -29.39
CA GLY A 76 7.19 14.21 -30.69
C GLY A 76 6.52 12.85 -30.91
N TYR A 77 6.15 12.14 -29.85
CA TYR A 77 5.44 10.86 -29.91
C TYR A 77 3.94 11.00 -29.60
N GLY A 78 3.45 12.22 -29.33
CA GLY A 78 2.07 12.45 -28.90
C GLY A 78 1.78 11.92 -27.49
N TRP A 79 2.80 11.76 -26.65
CA TRP A 79 2.69 11.26 -25.29
C TRP A 79 2.69 12.39 -24.26
N THR A 80 2.09 12.11 -23.11
CA THR A 80 2.29 12.94 -21.92
C THR A 80 3.68 12.73 -21.33
N ALA A 81 4.14 13.68 -20.52
CA ALA A 81 5.42 13.55 -19.83
C ALA A 81 5.44 12.35 -18.85
N GLU A 82 4.28 11.98 -18.31
CA GLU A 82 4.10 10.85 -17.39
C GLU A 82 4.19 9.52 -18.13
N GLU A 83 3.50 9.38 -19.27
CA GLU A 83 3.59 8.21 -20.13
C GLU A 83 5.02 7.98 -20.65
N ALA A 84 5.69 9.05 -21.08
CA ALA A 84 7.08 8.97 -21.50
C ALA A 84 8.00 8.54 -20.34
N ALA A 85 7.76 9.02 -19.11
CA ALA A 85 8.51 8.60 -17.93
C ALA A 85 8.26 7.13 -17.57
N ALA A 86 7.01 6.68 -17.63
CA ALA A 86 6.65 5.28 -17.41
C ALA A 86 7.32 4.35 -18.43
N HIS A 87 7.39 4.77 -19.70
CA HIS A 87 8.10 4.03 -20.73
C HIS A 87 9.61 3.91 -20.46
N VAL A 88 10.25 5.00 -20.00
CA VAL A 88 11.67 4.96 -19.62
C VAL A 88 11.90 4.01 -18.44
N LEU A 89 11.04 4.07 -17.42
CA LEU A 89 11.14 3.19 -16.25
C LEU A 89 10.93 1.72 -16.63
N ARG A 90 9.97 1.42 -17.50
CA ARG A 90 9.74 0.05 -18.00
C ARG A 90 10.94 -0.46 -18.79
N ALA A 91 11.45 0.34 -19.74
CA ALA A 91 12.61 -0.04 -20.54
C ALA A 91 13.86 -0.28 -19.68
N TRP A 92 14.03 0.48 -18.59
CA TRP A 92 15.13 0.29 -17.65
C TRP A 92 14.95 -0.95 -16.75
N ALA A 93 13.72 -1.29 -16.37
CA ALA A 93 13.45 -2.44 -15.50
C ALA A 93 13.52 -3.79 -16.23
N ASP A 94 13.42 -3.78 -17.57
CA ASP A 94 13.51 -4.97 -18.42
C ASP A 94 14.97 -5.36 -18.79
N GLU A 95 15.96 -4.52 -18.44
CA GLU A 95 17.41 -4.82 -18.50
C GLU A 95 17.95 -5.41 -17.18
#